data_AF-A0A9E3UX53-F1
#
_entry.id   AF-A0A9E3UX53-F1
#
_cell.length_a   1.000
_cell.length_b   1.000
_cell.length_c   1.000
_cell.angle_alpha   90.00
_cell.angle_beta   90.00
_cell.angle_gamma   90.00
#
_symmetry.space_group_name_H-M   'P 1'
#
loop_
_entity.id
_entity.type
_entity.pdbx_description
1 polymer ?
#
loop_
_entity_poly.entity_id
_entity_poly.type
_entity_poly.pdbx_seq_one_letter_code
_entity_poly.pdbx_strand_id
1 'polypeptide(L)'
;MLALVEGQTERGIVKQAIAPYLGERGVYLRAQIIGKPGHKGGVPADFGVVLKELTALAKQWPTRALTTLFDYAGMPRGWPGVERAAGLTHEEIPRCIEGAMRTEVLRNLGDLLRPDRFIPYVQMHEIEALLFAGPEIMQMPSIKRTWRMAFGGLLSSAAAANGSTQVRKPGPRSESQLRIPAIGKGIATSRMPLELCRG
;
A
#
# COMPACT_ATOMS: atom_id res chain seq x y z
N MET A 1 -5.34 -2.06 -7.36
CA MET A 1 -3.89 -1.91 -7.23
C MET A 1 -3.38 -2.69 -6.02
N LEU A 2 -2.16 -3.21 -6.06
CA LEU A 2 -1.50 -3.88 -4.94
C LEU A 2 -0.18 -3.16 -4.61
N ALA A 3 0.07 -2.91 -3.32
CA ALA A 3 1.32 -2.41 -2.80
C ALA A 3 2.07 -3.54 -2.09
N LEU A 4 3.32 -3.78 -2.49
CA LEU A 4 4.24 -4.61 -1.73
C LEU A 4 4.96 -3.73 -0.70
N VAL A 5 4.82 -4.04 0.57
CA VAL A 5 5.31 -3.20 1.68
C VAL A 5 6.25 -3.99 2.59
N GLU A 6 7.16 -3.32 3.29
CA GLU A 6 8.13 -4.01 4.16
C GLU A 6 7.53 -4.59 5.44
N GLY A 7 6.57 -3.92 6.06
CA GLY A 7 6.17 -4.24 7.42
C GLY A 7 4.70 -3.94 7.76
N GLN A 8 4.37 -4.16 9.03
CA GLN A 8 3.02 -3.96 9.53
C GLN A 8 2.65 -2.48 9.60
N THR A 9 3.62 -1.62 9.89
CA THR A 9 3.42 -0.17 9.98
C THR A 9 2.98 0.40 8.63
N GLU A 10 3.70 0.08 7.56
CA GLU A 10 3.43 0.55 6.20
C GLU A 10 2.10 0.00 5.69
N ARG A 11 1.81 -1.27 6.01
CA ARG A 11 0.49 -1.87 5.74
C ARG A 11 -0.63 -1.10 6.45
N GLY A 12 -0.39 -0.70 7.69
CA GLY A 12 -1.29 0.14 8.49
C GLY A 12 -1.56 1.48 7.80
N ILE A 13 -0.52 2.20 7.40
CA ILE A 13 -0.61 3.48 6.67
C ILE A 13 -1.40 3.31 5.38
N VAL A 14 -1.08 2.29 4.59
CA VAL A 14 -1.82 2.03 3.34
C VAL A 14 -3.29 1.81 3.63
N LYS A 15 -3.63 1.01 4.64
CA LYS A 15 -5.02 0.68 4.96
C LYS A 15 -5.79 1.88 5.52
N GLN A 16 -5.18 2.68 6.37
CA GLN A 16 -5.86 3.70 7.16
C GLN A 16 -5.86 5.08 6.50
N ALA A 17 -4.83 5.43 5.72
CA ALA A 17 -4.68 6.75 5.11
C ALA A 17 -4.73 6.71 3.58
N ILE A 18 -3.90 5.89 2.94
CA ILE A 18 -3.70 5.96 1.48
C ILE A 18 -4.89 5.34 0.73
N ALA A 19 -5.35 4.16 1.15
CA ALA A 19 -6.42 3.44 0.45
C ALA A 19 -7.76 4.19 0.47
N PRO A 20 -8.20 4.81 1.60
CA PRO A 20 -9.40 5.66 1.59
C PRO A 20 -9.28 6.85 0.62
N TYR A 21 -8.17 7.59 0.68
CA TYR A 21 -7.91 8.76 -0.18
C TYR A 21 -7.94 8.40 -1.67
N LEU A 22 -7.33 7.28 -2.05
CA LEU A 22 -7.35 6.79 -3.43
C LEU A 22 -8.72 6.20 -3.83
N GLY A 23 -9.42 5.58 -2.87
CA GLY A 23 -10.74 5.00 -3.08
C GLY A 23 -11.78 6.02 -3.53
N GLU A 24 -11.75 7.23 -2.95
CA GLU A 24 -12.59 8.37 -3.37
C GLU A 24 -12.36 8.76 -4.85
N ARG A 25 -11.20 8.41 -5.42
CA ARG A 25 -10.80 8.68 -6.81
C ARG A 25 -10.92 7.45 -7.70
N GLY A 26 -11.60 6.39 -7.24
CA GLY A 26 -11.81 5.15 -7.99
C GLY A 26 -10.60 4.21 -8.03
N VAL A 27 -9.57 4.44 -7.21
CA VAL A 27 -8.37 3.61 -7.13
C VAL A 27 -8.36 2.79 -5.84
N TYR A 28 -8.62 1.49 -5.95
CA TYR A 28 -8.63 0.59 -4.81
C TYR A 28 -7.23 -0.01 -4.56
N LEU A 29 -6.59 0.38 -3.46
CA LEU A 29 -5.27 -0.08 -3.05
C LEU A 29 -5.37 -1.12 -1.91
N ARG A 30 -4.57 -2.19 -2.00
CA ARG A 30 -4.33 -3.14 -0.90
C ARG A 30 -2.84 -3.33 -0.71
N ALA A 31 -2.40 -3.45 0.54
CA ALA A 31 -1.02 -3.77 0.89
C ALA A 31 -0.83 -5.26 1.19
N GLN A 32 0.28 -5.81 0.69
CA GLN A 32 0.84 -7.12 1.03
C GLN A 32 2.22 -6.91 1.61
N ILE A 33 2.48 -7.51 2.77
CA ILE A 33 3.79 -7.46 3.41
C ILE A 33 4.71 -8.45 2.72
N ILE A 34 5.96 -8.05 2.48
CA ILE A 34 6.99 -8.89 1.91
C ILE A 34 7.38 -10.03 2.85
N GLY A 35 7.65 -11.21 2.28
CA GLY A 35 8.08 -12.38 3.03
C GLY A 35 6.93 -13.16 3.66
N LYS A 36 7.28 -14.08 4.57
CA LYS A 36 6.34 -15.04 5.14
C LYS A 36 5.49 -14.42 6.26
N PRO A 37 4.23 -14.86 6.44
CA PRO A 37 3.43 -14.50 7.61
C PRO A 37 4.21 -14.79 8.90
N GLY A 38 4.36 -13.78 9.77
CA GLY A 38 5.08 -13.90 11.04
C GLY A 38 6.56 -13.49 11.03
N HIS A 39 7.12 -13.06 9.90
CA HIS A 39 8.43 -12.38 9.90
C HIS A 39 8.32 -10.97 10.50
N LYS A 40 9.43 -10.49 11.09
CA LYS A 40 9.51 -9.18 11.76
C LYS A 40 9.42 -7.96 10.82
N GLY A 41 9.20 -8.18 9.51
CA GLY A 41 9.17 -7.13 8.51
C GLY A 41 10.56 -6.58 8.18
N GLY A 42 10.59 -5.50 7.40
CA GLY A 42 11.79 -4.76 7.01
C GLY A 42 12.16 -4.92 5.54
N VAL A 43 12.99 -4.01 5.04
CA VAL A 43 13.51 -4.07 3.67
C VAL A 43 14.39 -5.32 3.51
N PRO A 44 14.09 -6.22 2.56
CA PRO A 44 14.94 -7.40 2.33
C PRO A 44 16.37 -7.01 1.96
N ALA A 45 17.35 -7.74 2.50
CA ALA A 45 18.76 -7.55 2.15
C ALA A 45 19.05 -7.75 0.64
N ASP A 46 18.33 -8.70 0.03
CA ASP A 46 18.44 -9.04 -1.39
C ASP A 46 17.17 -8.61 -2.16
N PHE A 47 17.35 -7.82 -3.21
CA PHE A 47 16.27 -7.39 -4.10
C PHE A 47 15.61 -8.55 -4.85
N GLY A 48 16.30 -9.69 -4.99
CA GLY A 48 15.73 -10.94 -5.54
C GLY A 48 14.48 -11.41 -4.79
N VAL A 49 14.38 -11.11 -3.49
CA VAL A 49 13.16 -11.39 -2.69
C VAL A 49 11.98 -10.55 -3.19
N VAL A 50 12.22 -9.27 -3.49
CA VAL A 50 11.21 -8.36 -4.05
C VAL A 50 10.75 -8.84 -5.42
N LEU A 51 11.70 -9.21 -6.28
CA LEU A 51 11.41 -9.74 -7.63
C LEU A 51 10.52 -10.99 -7.57
N LYS A 52 10.83 -11.91 -6.65
CA LYS A 52 10.05 -13.14 -6.47
C LYS A 52 8.60 -12.83 -6.05
N GLU A 53 8.40 -11.94 -5.08
CA GLU A 53 7.06 -11.55 -4.62
C GLU A 53 6.28 -10.80 -5.71
N LEU A 54 6.90 -9.83 -6.39
CA LEU A 54 6.26 -9.13 -7.50
C LEU A 54 5.89 -10.07 -8.64
N THR A 55 6.72 -11.08 -8.93
CA THR A 55 6.41 -12.13 -9.91
C THR A 55 5.18 -12.94 -9.50
N ALA A 56 5.10 -13.36 -8.22
CA ALA A 56 3.94 -14.08 -7.70
C ALA A 56 2.67 -13.23 -7.79
N LEU A 57 2.75 -11.96 -7.41
CA LEU A 57 1.65 -11.00 -7.49
C LEU A 57 1.19 -10.77 -8.94
N ALA A 58 2.12 -10.60 -9.87
CA ALA A 58 1.82 -10.40 -11.29
C ALA A 58 1.10 -11.62 -11.89
N LYS A 59 1.52 -12.84 -11.53
CA LYS A 59 0.87 -14.09 -11.95
C LYS A 59 -0.52 -14.25 -11.34
N GLN A 60 -0.67 -13.96 -10.05
CA GLN A 60 -1.95 -14.10 -9.36
C GLN A 60 -2.97 -13.05 -9.81
N TRP A 61 -2.51 -11.83 -10.13
CA TRP A 61 -3.36 -10.70 -10.46
C TRP A 61 -2.92 -10.03 -11.77
N PRO A 62 -3.11 -10.70 -12.92
CA PRO A 62 -2.56 -10.28 -14.22
C PRO A 62 -3.21 -9.02 -14.80
N THR A 63 -4.16 -8.39 -14.12
CA THR A 63 -4.77 -7.12 -14.53
C THR A 63 -4.51 -5.97 -13.56
N ARG A 64 -3.94 -6.23 -12.38
CA ARG A 64 -3.76 -5.21 -11.34
C ARG A 64 -2.43 -4.48 -11.49
N ALA A 65 -2.43 -3.16 -11.32
CA ALA A 65 -1.19 -2.41 -11.11
C ALA A 65 -0.52 -2.79 -9.77
N LEU A 66 0.81 -2.80 -9.75
CA LEU A 66 1.69 -3.08 -8.62
C LEU A 66 2.51 -1.83 -8.27
N THR A 67 2.69 -1.57 -6.98
CA THR A 67 3.62 -0.58 -6.42
C THR A 67 4.40 -1.18 -5.26
N THR A 68 5.38 -0.44 -4.78
CA THR A 68 6.10 -0.70 -3.54
C THR A 68 5.80 0.37 -2.50
N LEU A 69 6.15 0.12 -1.24
CA LEU A 69 6.28 1.11 -0.17
C LEU A 69 7.39 0.60 0.76
N PHE A 70 8.61 1.05 0.49
CA PHE A 70 9.82 0.68 1.21
C PHE A 70 10.51 1.93 1.73
N ASP A 71 11.02 1.88 2.95
CA ASP A 71 11.73 2.98 3.58
C ASP A 71 13.14 3.08 3.04
N TYR A 72 13.49 4.27 2.52
CA TYR A 72 14.80 4.55 1.94
C TYR A 72 15.94 4.33 2.95
N ALA A 73 15.74 4.75 4.20
CA ALA A 73 16.75 4.64 5.26
C ALA A 73 17.15 3.18 5.56
N GLY A 74 16.24 2.23 5.31
CA GLY A 74 16.49 0.80 5.48
C GLY A 74 17.03 0.09 4.23
N MET A 75 17.21 0.79 3.11
CA MET A 75 17.57 0.15 1.84
C MET A 75 19.04 -0.30 1.81
N PRO A 76 19.30 -1.60 1.51
CA PRO A 76 20.66 -2.10 1.30
C PRO A 76 21.35 -1.45 0.09
N ARG A 77 22.68 -1.30 0.15
CA ARG A 77 23.47 -0.76 -0.97
C ARG A 77 23.31 -1.54 -2.28
N GLY A 78 23.07 -2.85 -2.20
CA GLY A 78 22.87 -3.73 -3.36
C GLY A 78 21.52 -3.56 -4.06
N TRP A 79 20.61 -2.74 -3.52
CA TRP A 79 19.34 -2.46 -4.19
C TRP A 79 19.52 -1.59 -5.43
N PRO A 80 18.66 -1.77 -6.46
CA PRO A 80 18.74 -1.01 -7.69
C PRO A 80 18.76 0.50 -7.43
N GLY A 81 19.83 1.16 -7.84
CA GLY A 81 19.96 2.61 -7.79
C GLY A 81 20.43 3.20 -6.46
N VAL A 82 20.53 2.43 -5.38
CA VAL A 82 20.93 2.96 -4.06
C VAL A 82 22.36 3.50 -4.07
N GLU A 83 23.32 2.74 -4.63
CA GLU A 83 24.70 3.21 -4.72
C GLU A 83 24.83 4.46 -5.61
N ARG A 84 24.09 4.52 -6.73
CA ARG A 84 24.07 5.70 -7.62
C ARG A 84 23.41 6.92 -6.98
N ALA A 85 22.55 6.71 -5.99
CA ALA A 85 21.90 7.79 -5.26
C ALA A 85 22.84 8.45 -4.24
N ALA A 86 23.97 7.83 -3.91
CA ALA A 86 25.00 8.39 -3.03
C ALA A 86 25.69 9.59 -3.70
N GLY A 87 25.14 10.78 -3.51
CA GLY A 87 25.63 12.03 -4.11
C GLY A 87 24.55 12.84 -4.84
N LEU A 88 23.34 12.30 -4.95
CA LEU A 88 22.19 13.03 -5.48
C LEU A 88 21.54 13.90 -4.40
N THR A 89 20.81 14.93 -4.84
CA THR A 89 19.98 15.74 -3.94
C THR A 89 18.79 14.94 -3.41
N HIS A 90 18.21 15.38 -2.30
CA HIS A 90 17.04 14.73 -1.71
C HIS A 90 15.85 14.61 -2.68
N GLU A 91 15.66 15.58 -3.59
CA GLU A 91 14.60 15.51 -4.62
C GLU A 91 14.92 14.59 -5.81
N GLU A 92 16.18 14.17 -5.97
CA GLU A 92 16.64 13.31 -7.06
C GLU A 92 16.71 11.84 -6.65
N ILE A 93 17.00 11.57 -5.37
CA ILE A 93 17.12 10.20 -4.84
C ILE A 93 15.91 9.32 -5.19
N PRO A 94 14.64 9.71 -4.95
CA PRO A 94 13.48 8.87 -5.27
C PRO A 94 13.44 8.50 -6.74
N ARG A 95 13.62 9.49 -7.61
CA ARG A 95 13.55 9.30 -9.07
C ARG A 95 14.65 8.34 -9.55
N CYS A 96 15.85 8.42 -8.97
CA CYS A 96 16.94 7.52 -9.28
C CYS A 96 16.64 6.07 -8.87
N ILE A 97 16.17 5.87 -7.63
CA ILE A 97 15.91 4.54 -7.07
C ILE A 97 14.67 3.93 -7.72
N GLU A 98 13.55 4.65 -7.79
CA GLU A 98 12.31 4.19 -8.41
C GLU A 98 12.52 3.86 -9.89
N GLY A 99 13.28 4.68 -10.62
CA GLY A 99 13.65 4.41 -12.01
C GLY A 99 14.51 3.17 -12.17
N ALA A 100 15.48 2.95 -11.27
CA ALA A 100 16.31 1.76 -11.25
C ALA A 100 15.50 0.50 -10.91
N MET A 101 14.66 0.55 -9.87
CA MET A 101 13.75 -0.53 -9.50
C MET A 101 12.79 -0.86 -10.64
N ARG A 102 12.21 0.15 -11.30
CA ARG A 102 11.34 -0.03 -12.46
C ARG A 102 12.06 -0.80 -13.56
N THR A 103 13.27 -0.37 -13.90
CA THR A 103 14.07 -1.01 -14.96
C THR A 103 14.37 -2.45 -14.60
N GLU A 104 14.81 -2.71 -13.36
CA GLU A 104 15.17 -4.05 -12.90
C GLU A 104 13.96 -4.99 -12.88
N VAL A 105 12.83 -4.53 -12.35
CA VAL A 105 11.59 -5.32 -12.28
C VAL A 105 11.07 -5.63 -13.69
N LEU A 106 10.98 -4.63 -14.58
CA LEU A 106 10.46 -4.86 -15.94
C LEU A 106 11.38 -5.77 -16.76
N ARG A 107 12.70 -5.69 -16.55
CA ARG A 107 13.66 -6.63 -17.17
C ARG A 107 13.42 -8.07 -16.70
N ASN A 108 13.20 -8.28 -15.40
CA ASN A 108 13.08 -9.62 -14.82
C ASN A 108 11.69 -10.25 -15.02
N LEU A 109 10.62 -9.44 -15.00
CA LEU A 109 9.25 -9.95 -15.14
C LEU A 109 8.80 -10.02 -16.61
N GLY A 110 9.41 -9.23 -17.50
CA GLY A 110 9.09 -9.19 -18.92
C GLY A 110 7.59 -9.02 -19.17
N ASP A 111 7.03 -9.89 -20.02
CA ASP A 111 5.62 -9.83 -20.42
C ASP A 111 4.62 -10.10 -19.29
N LEU A 112 5.06 -10.62 -18.13
CA LEU A 112 4.19 -10.83 -16.97
C LEU A 112 3.70 -9.50 -16.39
N LEU A 113 4.45 -8.40 -16.59
CA LEU A 113 4.12 -7.11 -16.03
C LEU A 113 4.36 -6.00 -17.04
N ARG A 114 3.25 -5.53 -17.63
CA ARG A 114 3.28 -4.38 -18.54
C ARG A 114 3.91 -3.15 -17.87
N PRO A 115 4.71 -2.34 -18.59
CA PRO A 115 5.37 -1.16 -18.01
C PRO A 115 4.42 -0.17 -17.33
N ASP A 116 3.21 0.04 -17.82
CA ASP A 116 2.21 0.94 -17.23
C ASP A 116 1.58 0.40 -15.94
N ARG A 117 1.81 -0.87 -15.62
CA ARG A 117 1.28 -1.53 -14.42
C ARG A 117 2.26 -1.65 -13.27
N PHE A 118 3.51 -1.23 -13.43
CA PHE A 118 4.45 -1.16 -12.32
C PHE A 118 4.80 0.28 -12.01
N ILE A 119 4.49 0.75 -10.80
CA ILE A 119 4.77 2.12 -10.38
C ILE A 119 5.49 2.01 -9.05
N PRO A 120 6.82 1.90 -9.02
CA PRO A 120 7.55 1.80 -7.76
C PRO A 120 7.43 3.11 -6.97
N TYR A 121 7.40 2.98 -5.66
CA TYR A 121 7.41 4.10 -4.72
C TYR A 121 8.36 3.79 -3.56
N VAL A 122 9.18 4.78 -3.22
CA VAL A 122 10.13 4.73 -2.10
C VAL A 122 9.83 5.84 -1.11
N GLN A 123 9.74 5.48 0.16
CA GLN A 123 9.45 6.41 1.25
C GLN A 123 10.74 7.06 1.75
N MET A 124 10.90 8.36 1.48
CA MET A 124 12.11 9.12 1.82
C MET A 124 12.14 9.69 3.24
N HIS A 125 10.97 10.01 3.79
CA HIS A 125 10.85 10.67 5.08
C HIS A 125 10.26 9.70 6.09
N GLU A 126 10.55 9.92 7.37
CA GLU A 126 9.98 9.10 8.43
C GLU A 126 8.45 9.12 8.38
N ILE A 127 7.89 7.94 8.55
CA ILE A 127 6.46 7.65 8.59
C ILE A 127 5.71 8.55 9.59
N GLU A 128 6.39 9.01 10.64
CA GLU A 128 5.83 9.94 11.62
C GLU A 128 5.32 11.24 10.96
N ALA A 129 6.00 11.75 9.93
CA ALA A 129 5.51 12.92 9.19
C ALA A 129 4.20 12.64 8.42
N LEU A 130 3.95 11.39 8.00
CA LEU A 130 2.69 10.95 7.39
C LEU A 130 1.59 10.78 8.44
N LEU A 131 1.93 10.34 9.65
CA LEU A 131 1.00 10.10 10.76
C LEU A 131 0.58 11.40 11.46
N PHE A 132 1.51 12.33 11.69
CA PHE A 132 1.26 13.64 12.30
C PHE A 132 0.61 14.65 11.35
N ALA A 133 0.49 14.31 10.06
CA ALA A 133 -0.25 15.13 9.10
C ALA A 133 -1.78 15.12 9.37
N GLY A 134 -2.33 14.06 9.97
CA GLY A 134 -3.79 13.91 10.04
C GLY A 134 -4.48 13.95 8.64
N PRO A 135 -5.79 13.74 8.56
CA PRO A 135 -6.52 13.83 7.30
C PRO A 135 -6.54 15.26 6.72
N GLU A 136 -6.35 16.28 7.55
CA GLU A 136 -6.41 17.68 7.13
C GLU A 136 -5.11 18.19 6.46
N ILE A 137 -3.92 17.68 6.82
CA ILE A 137 -2.63 18.12 6.21
C ILE A 137 -2.29 17.33 4.93
N MET A 138 -3.10 16.36 4.51
CA MET A 138 -3.11 15.92 3.09
C MET A 138 -3.35 17.08 2.10
N GLN A 139 -3.68 18.29 2.61
CA GLN A 139 -3.78 19.53 1.85
C GLN A 139 -2.46 20.31 1.69
N MET A 140 -1.36 19.93 2.32
CA MET A 140 -0.08 20.65 2.26
C MET A 140 0.56 20.62 0.85
N PRO A 141 1.08 21.75 0.32
CA PRO A 141 1.62 21.83 -1.05
C PRO A 141 2.79 20.87 -1.35
N SER A 142 3.65 20.59 -0.36
CA SER A 142 4.83 19.72 -0.49
C SER A 142 4.46 18.25 -0.63
N ILE A 143 3.49 17.79 0.17
CA ILE A 143 2.87 16.45 0.08
C ILE A 143 2.00 16.38 -1.18
N LYS A 144 1.22 17.42 -1.50
CA LYS A 144 0.46 17.51 -2.76
C LYS A 144 1.34 17.39 -4.00
N ARG A 145 2.58 17.91 -4.00
CA ARG A 145 3.48 17.88 -5.16
C ARG A 145 4.08 16.49 -5.38
N THR A 146 4.61 15.86 -4.34
CA THR A 146 5.18 14.50 -4.41
C THR A 146 4.10 13.47 -4.78
N TRP A 147 2.89 13.61 -4.22
CA TRP A 147 1.79 12.69 -4.50
C TRP A 147 1.02 13.02 -5.80
N ARG A 148 0.89 14.28 -6.26
CA ARG A 148 0.40 14.57 -7.64
C ARG A 148 1.35 14.03 -8.70
N MET A 149 2.65 14.00 -8.46
CA MET A 149 3.63 13.50 -9.41
C MET A 149 3.65 11.96 -9.41
N ALA A 150 3.69 11.33 -8.23
CA ALA A 150 3.66 9.87 -8.09
C ALA A 150 2.30 9.25 -8.48
N PHE A 151 1.18 9.92 -8.18
CA PHE A 151 -0.19 9.41 -8.45
C PHE A 151 -0.94 10.10 -9.58
N GLY A 152 -0.46 11.23 -10.13
CA GLY A 152 -1.05 11.82 -11.35
C GLY A 152 -0.80 10.94 -12.58
N GLY A 153 0.37 10.29 -12.63
CA GLY A 153 0.65 9.20 -13.56
C GLY A 153 -0.18 7.94 -13.23
N LEU A 154 -0.41 7.65 -11.95
CA LEU A 154 -1.17 6.48 -11.52
C LEU A 154 -2.67 6.58 -11.85
N LEU A 155 -3.28 7.76 -11.71
CA LEU A 155 -4.68 7.99 -12.11
C LEU A 155 -4.85 7.90 -13.63
N SER A 156 -3.91 8.47 -14.39
CA SER A 156 -3.93 8.42 -15.85
C SER A 156 -3.68 7.00 -16.38
N SER A 157 -2.70 6.27 -15.82
CA SER A 157 -2.36 4.90 -16.21
C SER A 157 -3.35 3.86 -15.69
N ALA A 158 -3.93 4.02 -14.49
CA ALA A 158 -4.98 3.13 -13.99
C ALA A 158 -6.30 3.32 -14.75
N ALA A 159 -6.63 4.55 -15.17
CA ALA A 159 -7.75 4.81 -16.07
C ALA A 159 -7.52 4.20 -17.47
N ALA A 160 -6.31 4.29 -18.01
CA ALA A 160 -5.94 3.67 -19.29
C ALA A 160 -5.88 2.13 -19.22
N ALA A 161 -5.47 1.55 -18.09
CA ALA A 161 -5.42 0.11 -17.88
C ALA A 161 -6.82 -0.52 -17.63
N ASN A 162 -7.80 0.27 -17.18
CA ASN A 162 -9.18 -0.16 -16.88
C ASN A 162 -10.18 0.23 -17.98
N GLY A 163 -9.78 0.16 -19.25
CA GLY A 163 -10.63 0.48 -20.41
C GLY A 163 -12.10 0.13 -20.20
N SER A 164 -12.95 1.16 -20.26
CA SER A 164 -14.42 1.10 -20.33
C SER A 164 -15.09 -0.09 -19.63
N THR A 165 -14.86 -0.30 -18.34
CA THR A 165 -15.78 -1.14 -17.56
C THR A 165 -16.85 -0.22 -16.99
N GLN A 166 -18.05 -0.24 -17.57
CA GLN A 166 -19.21 0.37 -16.92
C GLN A 166 -19.27 -0.13 -15.48
N VAL A 167 -19.27 0.82 -14.56
CA VAL A 167 -19.40 0.60 -13.12
C VAL A 167 -20.76 -0.04 -12.88
N ARG A 168 -20.82 -1.38 -12.79
CA ARG A 168 -21.97 -2.05 -12.18
C ARG A 168 -21.91 -1.76 -10.68
N LYS A 169 -22.85 -0.94 -10.18
CA LYS A 169 -23.11 -0.81 -8.74
C LYS A 169 -23.36 -2.21 -8.17
N PRO A 170 -22.73 -2.61 -7.05
CA PRO A 170 -23.12 -3.83 -6.37
C PRO A 170 -24.57 -3.66 -5.89
N GLY A 171 -25.47 -4.50 -6.39
CA GLY A 171 -26.84 -4.62 -5.87
C GLY A 171 -26.83 -5.17 -4.44
N PRO A 172 -27.89 -4.93 -3.65
CA PRO A 172 -27.93 -5.31 -2.26
C PRO A 172 -27.84 -6.84 -2.15
N ARG A 173 -26.78 -7.35 -1.51
CA ARG A 173 -26.65 -8.79 -1.24
C ARG A 173 -27.21 -9.07 0.14
N SER A 174 -28.18 -9.97 0.17
CA SER A 174 -28.91 -10.43 1.33
C SER A 174 -28.00 -10.96 2.44
N GLU A 175 -28.31 -10.49 3.63
CA GLU A 175 -27.74 -10.84 4.92
C GLU A 175 -28.10 -12.29 5.29
N SER A 176 -27.21 -13.23 5.02
CA SER A 176 -27.22 -14.54 5.68
C SER A 176 -25.88 -15.22 5.46
N GLN A 177 -25.23 -15.60 6.57
CA GLN A 177 -24.00 -16.40 6.68
C GLN A 177 -22.67 -15.61 6.70
N LEU A 178 -22.41 -14.94 7.83
CA LEU A 178 -21.08 -14.99 8.42
C LEU A 178 -21.20 -15.14 9.94
N ARG A 179 -21.12 -16.39 10.39
CA ARG A 179 -21.08 -16.79 11.81
C ARG A 179 -19.65 -16.58 12.31
N ILE A 180 -19.41 -15.58 13.15
CA ILE A 180 -18.13 -15.38 13.85
C ILE A 180 -18.25 -16.10 15.21
N PRO A 181 -17.33 -17.01 15.58
CA PRO A 181 -17.37 -17.64 16.89
C PRO A 181 -16.98 -16.62 17.99
N ALA A 182 -17.82 -16.53 19.02
CA ALA A 182 -17.62 -15.69 20.18
C ALA A 182 -16.46 -16.20 21.04
N ILE A 183 -15.49 -15.32 21.33
CA ILE A 183 -14.53 -15.50 22.42
C ILE A 183 -15.18 -14.93 23.68
N GLY A 184 -15.37 -15.79 24.68
CA GLY A 184 -16.09 -15.48 25.92
C GLY A 184 -15.21 -14.91 27.03
N LYS A 185 -15.88 -14.08 27.85
CA LYS A 185 -15.71 -13.80 29.30
C LYS A 185 -14.36 -13.23 29.76
N GLY A 186 -14.30 -12.16 30.55
CA GLY A 186 -15.35 -11.38 31.19
C GLY A 186 -14.74 -10.27 32.04
N ILE A 187 -15.52 -9.22 32.32
CA ILE A 187 -15.30 -8.33 33.45
C ILE A 187 -16.66 -8.03 34.04
N ALA A 188 -16.81 -8.37 35.32
CA ALA A 188 -17.98 -8.11 36.12
C ALA A 188 -18.15 -6.61 36.34
N THR A 189 -19.36 -6.10 36.15
CA THR A 189 -19.85 -4.96 36.95
C THR A 189 -21.25 -5.32 37.42
N SER A 190 -21.43 -5.27 38.74
CA SER A 190 -22.69 -5.53 39.40
C SER A 190 -23.63 -4.34 39.20
N ARG A 191 -24.91 -4.62 38.98
CA ARG A 191 -26.00 -3.74 39.42
C ARG A 191 -27.24 -4.61 39.66
N MET A 192 -27.73 -4.50 40.89
CA MET A 192 -28.89 -5.20 41.44
C MET A 192 -30.22 -4.75 40.80
N PRO A 193 -31.28 -5.56 40.94
CA PRO A 193 -32.52 -5.43 40.19
C PRO A 193 -33.47 -4.38 40.79
N LEU A 194 -34.25 -3.73 39.92
CA LEU A 194 -35.44 -2.97 40.30
C LEU A 194 -36.67 -3.66 39.69
N GLU A 195 -37.32 -4.49 40.49
CA GLU A 195 -38.78 -4.61 40.46
C GLU A 195 -39.28 -4.37 41.88
N LEU A 196 -40.23 -3.45 42.09
CA LEU A 196 -41.64 -3.81 42.27
C LEU A 196 -42.46 -2.58 42.71
N CYS A 197 -43.60 -2.43 42.05
CA CYS A 197 -44.92 -2.05 42.59
C CYS A 197 -45.26 -0.60 43.02
N ARG A 198 -46.27 -0.09 42.29
CA ARG A 198 -47.60 0.34 42.80
C ARG A 198 -47.65 0.89 44.23
N GLY A 199 -48.12 2.13 44.34
CA GLY A 199 -48.58 2.77 45.57
C GLY A 199 -48.31 4.25 45.55
#